data_AF-A0A3C0W3C0-F1
#
_entry.id   AF-A0A3C0W3C0-F1
#
_cell.length_a   1.000
_cell.length_b   1.000
_cell.length_c   1.000
_cell.angle_alpha   90.00
_cell.angle_beta   90.00
_cell.angle_gamma   90.00
#
_symmetry.space_group_name_H-M   'P 1'
#
loop_
_entity.id
_entity.type
_entity.pdbx_description
1 polymer ?
#
loop_
_entity_poly.entity_id
_entity_poly.type
_entity_poly.pdbx_seq_one_letter_code
_entity_poly.pdbx_strand_id
1 'polypeptide(L)'
;MTGGWSGRKPGARAASVSTRAQWRDLLRLAGQCAADADRGDDGDDARLRRASLANRINTATAALFEREAGAATADAAKAFIRVTRAFARRETAQALRHDMANMVSDGAAFLDLRLTQMATDDFNRAHAGRPEVWG
;
A
#
# COMPACT_ATOMS: atom_id res chain seq x y z
N MET A 1 -15.69 -48.06 -7.56
CA MET A 1 -15.83 -46.73 -6.92
C MET A 1 -14.43 -46.12 -6.77
N THR A 2 -13.98 -45.33 -7.75
CA THR A 2 -12.69 -44.63 -7.69
C THR A 2 -12.97 -43.16 -7.41
N GLY A 3 -12.99 -42.81 -6.12
CA GLY A 3 -13.15 -41.43 -5.67
C GLY A 3 -11.89 -40.63 -5.98
N GLY A 4 -12.00 -39.69 -6.90
CA GLY A 4 -10.95 -38.73 -7.23
C GLY A 4 -10.68 -37.79 -6.06
N TRP A 5 -9.51 -37.92 -5.45
CA TRP A 5 -9.02 -36.93 -4.50
C TRP A 5 -8.33 -35.81 -5.30
N SER A 6 -9.12 -34.80 -5.69
CA SER A 6 -8.56 -33.58 -6.26
C SER A 6 -7.82 -32.83 -5.15
N GLY A 7 -6.49 -32.93 -5.18
CA GLY A 7 -5.59 -32.14 -4.33
C GLY A 7 -5.69 -30.66 -4.68
N ARG A 8 -6.61 -29.94 -4.02
CA ARG A 8 -6.49 -28.48 -3.91
C ARG A 8 -5.27 -28.19 -3.05
N LYS A 9 -4.14 -27.87 -3.70
CA LYS A 9 -3.07 -27.12 -3.02
C LYS A 9 -3.70 -25.86 -2.41
N PRO A 10 -3.54 -25.57 -1.12
CA PRO A 10 -3.94 -24.29 -0.54
C PRO A 10 -2.91 -23.25 -1.01
N GLY A 11 -3.01 -22.85 -2.26
CA GLY A 11 -2.40 -21.61 -2.75
C GLY A 11 -3.24 -20.48 -2.20
N ALA A 12 -3.04 -20.12 -0.94
CA ALA A 12 -3.50 -18.84 -0.42
C ALA A 12 -2.79 -17.77 -1.25
N ARG A 13 -3.44 -17.33 -2.34
CA ARG A 13 -3.02 -16.15 -3.08
C ARG A 13 -2.92 -15.05 -2.03
N ALA A 14 -1.71 -14.54 -1.82
CA ALA A 14 -1.49 -13.44 -0.90
C ALA A 14 -2.54 -12.37 -1.19
N ALA A 15 -3.28 -11.95 -0.15
CA ALA A 15 -4.42 -11.06 -0.31
C ALA A 15 -4.02 -9.86 -1.18
N SER A 16 -4.74 -9.63 -2.27
CA SER A 16 -4.47 -8.51 -3.16
C SER A 16 -4.73 -7.21 -2.42
N VAL A 17 -3.77 -6.28 -2.44
CA VAL A 17 -3.99 -4.92 -1.92
C VAL A 17 -4.84 -4.18 -2.94
N SER A 18 -6.14 -4.17 -2.67
CA SER A 18 -7.20 -3.79 -3.62
C SER A 18 -8.30 -2.94 -2.99
N THR A 19 -8.45 -2.96 -1.67
CA THR A 19 -9.38 -2.09 -0.92
C THR A 19 -8.66 -0.88 -0.33
N ARG A 20 -9.43 0.17 -0.01
CA ARG A 20 -8.90 1.38 0.66
C ARG A 20 -8.17 1.05 1.96
N ALA A 21 -8.73 0.16 2.79
CA ALA A 21 -8.13 -0.26 4.06
C ALA A 21 -6.79 -0.98 3.85
N GLN A 22 -6.75 -1.94 2.90
CA GLN A 22 -5.51 -2.65 2.58
C GLN A 22 -4.43 -1.71 2.05
N TRP A 23 -4.83 -0.71 1.26
CA TRP A 23 -3.93 0.34 0.79
C TRP A 23 -3.42 1.17 1.96
N ARG A 24 -4.27 1.68 2.86
CA ARG A 24 -3.82 2.41 4.06
C ARG A 24 -2.82 1.62 4.91
N ASP A 25 -3.09 0.34 5.14
CA ASP A 25 -2.16 -0.52 5.87
C ASP A 25 -0.84 -0.75 5.13
N LEU A 26 -0.84 -0.72 3.79
CA LEU A 26 0.37 -0.81 2.98
C LEU A 26 1.17 0.49 3.06
N LEU A 27 0.52 1.65 2.94
CA LEU A 27 1.15 2.97 3.03
C LEU A 27 1.77 3.19 4.41
N ARG A 28 1.05 2.82 5.49
CA ARG A 28 1.57 2.87 6.87
C ARG A 28 2.81 1.99 7.03
N LEU A 29 2.79 0.77 6.51
CA LEU A 29 3.93 -0.13 6.56
C LEU A 29 5.12 0.41 5.76
N ALA A 30 4.87 1.02 4.60
CA ALA A 30 5.90 1.65 3.78
C ALA A 30 6.55 2.83 4.54
N GLY A 31 5.76 3.68 5.19
CA GLY A 31 6.25 4.78 6.03
C GLY A 31 7.09 4.29 7.22
N GLN A 32 6.66 3.21 7.89
CA GLN A 32 7.47 2.59 8.95
C GLN A 32 8.82 2.09 8.45
N CYS A 33 8.84 1.41 7.30
CA CYS A 33 10.09 0.92 6.72
C CYS A 33 11.00 2.07 6.25
N ALA A 34 10.42 3.14 5.71
CA ALA A 34 11.16 4.34 5.34
C ALA A 34 11.80 5.00 6.57
N ALA A 35 11.06 5.14 7.67
CA ALA A 35 11.58 5.65 8.93
C ALA A 35 12.66 4.75 9.56
N ASP A 36 12.57 3.43 9.38
CA ASP A 36 13.64 2.50 9.77
C ASP A 36 14.90 2.75 8.93
N ALA A 37 14.76 2.88 7.60
CA ALA A 37 15.88 3.14 6.70
C ALA A 37 16.55 4.50 6.96
N ASP A 38 15.76 5.53 7.25
CA ASP A 38 16.24 6.87 7.59
C ASP A 38 17.09 6.87 8.88
N ARG A 39 16.64 6.13 9.89
CA ARG A 39 17.39 5.89 11.14
C ARG A 39 18.59 4.94 11.00
N GLY A 40 18.79 4.35 9.81
CA GLY A 40 19.81 3.32 9.61
C GLY A 40 19.52 2.00 10.32
N ASP A 41 18.26 1.73 10.70
CA ASP A 41 17.85 0.54 11.43
C ASP A 41 17.81 -0.69 10.51
N ASP A 42 18.65 -1.67 10.82
CA ASP A 42 18.69 -2.98 10.18
C ASP A 42 18.53 -4.13 11.18
N GLY A 43 17.86 -3.88 12.30
CA GLY A 43 17.46 -4.91 13.25
C GLY A 43 16.45 -5.90 12.69
N ASP A 44 16.23 -7.00 13.40
CA ASP A 44 15.36 -8.09 12.95
C ASP A 44 13.91 -7.63 12.71
N ASP A 45 13.39 -6.72 13.54
CA ASP A 45 12.06 -6.14 13.35
C ASP A 45 11.96 -5.29 12.07
N ALA A 46 12.97 -4.47 11.79
CA ALA A 46 13.03 -3.68 10.56
C ALA A 46 13.13 -4.58 9.33
N ARG A 47 13.91 -5.67 9.41
CA ARG A 47 14.00 -6.70 8.37
C ARG A 47 12.68 -7.41 8.13
N LEU A 48 11.96 -7.79 9.19
CA LEU A 48 10.64 -8.42 9.12
C LEU A 48 9.60 -7.48 8.51
N ARG A 49 9.57 -6.20 8.92
CA ARG A 49 8.70 -5.19 8.32
C ARG A 49 8.97 -5.02 6.83
N ARG A 50 10.23 -4.93 6.42
CA ARG A 50 10.61 -4.84 5.00
C ARG A 50 10.25 -6.09 4.20
N ALA A 51 10.44 -7.29 4.76
CA ALA A 51 10.00 -8.53 4.11
C ALA A 51 8.47 -8.58 3.95
N SER A 52 7.73 -8.15 4.96
CA SER A 52 6.27 -8.00 4.89
C SER A 52 5.86 -6.99 3.82
N LEU A 53 6.55 -5.85 3.72
CA LEU A 53 6.33 -4.84 2.70
C LEU A 53 6.58 -5.41 1.29
N ALA A 54 7.69 -6.13 1.10
CA ALA A 54 8.04 -6.77 -0.17
C ALA A 54 6.95 -7.77 -0.62
N ASN A 55 6.40 -8.55 0.31
CA ASN A 55 5.32 -9.48 0.00
C ASN A 55 4.02 -8.76 -0.39
N ARG A 56 3.63 -7.72 0.34
CA ARG A 56 2.37 -6.99 0.11
C ARG A 56 2.43 -6.09 -1.14
N ILE A 57 3.57 -5.46 -1.41
CA ILE A 57 3.71 -4.58 -2.59
C ILE A 57 3.67 -5.36 -3.92
N ASN A 58 3.97 -6.66 -3.88
CA ASN A 58 3.85 -7.54 -5.04
C ASN A 58 2.39 -7.88 -5.39
N THR A 59 1.45 -7.71 -4.45
CA THR A 59 0.02 -7.95 -4.67
C THR A 59 -0.79 -6.67 -4.81
N ALA A 60 -0.14 -5.50 -4.76
CA ALA A 60 -0.79 -4.21 -4.89
C ALA A 60 -1.15 -3.86 -6.33
N THR A 61 -2.34 -3.29 -6.51
CA THR A 61 -2.85 -2.82 -7.81
C THR A 61 -3.38 -1.39 -7.71
N ALA A 62 -3.09 -0.58 -8.72
CA ALA A 62 -3.60 0.78 -8.85
C ALA A 62 -5.07 0.87 -9.28
N ALA A 63 -5.72 -0.27 -9.57
CA ALA A 63 -7.11 -0.34 -10.06
C ALA A 63 -8.14 0.37 -9.14
N LEU A 64 -7.87 0.43 -7.84
CA LEU A 64 -8.67 1.22 -6.89
C LEU A 64 -8.66 2.71 -7.28
N PHE A 65 -7.48 3.27 -7.48
CA PHE A 65 -7.30 4.69 -7.81
C PHE A 65 -7.76 5.01 -9.23
N GLU A 66 -7.62 4.08 -10.17
CA GLU A 66 -8.17 4.23 -11.54
C GLU A 66 -9.69 4.40 -11.51
N ARG A 67 -10.37 3.64 -10.64
CA ARG A 67 -11.83 3.68 -10.49
C ARG A 67 -12.32 4.88 -9.69
N GLU A 68 -11.58 5.32 -8.68
CA GLU A 68 -12.12 6.19 -7.62
C GLU A 68 -11.42 7.56 -7.48
N ALA A 69 -10.17 7.72 -7.96
CA ALA A 69 -9.36 8.91 -7.70
C ALA A 69 -8.81 9.62 -8.96
N GLY A 70 -9.05 9.07 -10.15
CA GLY A 70 -8.62 9.59 -11.44
C GLY A 70 -7.20 9.18 -11.87
N ALA A 71 -6.89 9.43 -13.15
CA ALA A 71 -5.69 8.94 -13.82
C ALA A 71 -4.37 9.38 -13.15
N ALA A 72 -4.25 10.65 -12.75
CA ALA A 72 -3.03 11.15 -12.10
C ALA A 72 -2.74 10.42 -10.77
N THR A 73 -3.77 10.15 -9.96
CA THR A 73 -3.61 9.40 -8.70
C THR A 73 -3.24 7.94 -8.98
N ALA A 74 -3.83 7.34 -10.02
CA ALA A 74 -3.50 5.98 -10.42
C ALA A 74 -2.05 5.85 -10.89
N ASP A 75 -1.54 6.82 -11.65
CA ASP A 75 -0.15 6.83 -12.11
C ASP A 75 0.82 7.04 -10.95
N ALA A 76 0.49 7.92 -10.01
CA ALA A 76 1.24 8.04 -8.75
C ALA A 76 1.27 6.72 -7.96
N ALA A 77 0.14 5.99 -7.89
CA ALA A 77 0.09 4.67 -7.25
C ALA A 77 0.96 3.63 -7.97
N LYS A 78 0.97 3.63 -9.32
CA LYS A 78 1.85 2.76 -10.11
C LYS A 78 3.33 3.07 -9.87
N ALA A 79 3.68 4.36 -9.85
CA ALA A 79 5.04 4.81 -9.56
C ALA A 79 5.47 4.40 -8.14
N PHE A 80 4.60 4.64 -7.15
CA PHE A 80 4.80 4.23 -5.76
C PHE A 80 5.03 2.72 -5.63
N ILE A 81 4.23 1.89 -6.33
CA ILE A 81 4.42 0.43 -6.33
C ILE A 81 5.82 0.05 -6.84
N ARG A 82 6.29 0.68 -7.92
CA ARG A 82 7.61 0.40 -8.51
C ARG A 82 8.74 0.81 -7.57
N VAL A 83 8.69 2.02 -7.03
CA VAL A 83 9.70 2.55 -6.10
C VAL A 83 9.74 1.73 -4.82
N THR A 84 8.58 1.48 -4.20
CA THR A 84 8.48 0.71 -2.96
C THR A 84 8.93 -0.73 -3.15
N ARG A 85 8.67 -1.34 -4.31
CA ARG A 85 9.20 -2.66 -4.64
C ARG A 85 10.72 -2.65 -4.74
N ALA A 86 11.32 -1.64 -5.38
CA ALA A 86 12.77 -1.51 -5.45
C ALA A 86 13.39 -1.26 -4.05
N PHE A 87 12.75 -0.43 -3.24
CA PHE A 87 13.15 -0.17 -1.85
C PHE A 87 13.13 -1.43 -0.98
N ALA A 88 12.06 -2.23 -1.07
CA ALA A 88 11.85 -3.40 -0.21
C ALA A 88 12.63 -4.65 -0.64
N ARG A 89 13.34 -4.62 -1.78
CA ARG A 89 14.18 -5.74 -2.23
C ARG A 89 15.29 -6.04 -1.21
N ARG A 90 15.59 -7.33 -1.07
CA ARG A 90 16.63 -7.81 -0.16
C ARG A 90 18.01 -7.32 -0.61
N GLU A 91 18.22 -7.27 -1.92
CA GLU A 91 19.48 -6.91 -2.56
C GLU A 91 19.76 -5.40 -2.54
N THR A 92 18.76 -4.56 -2.25
CA THR A 92 18.94 -3.11 -2.19
C THR A 92 19.87 -2.75 -1.03
N ALA A 93 20.98 -2.04 -1.33
CA ALA A 93 21.92 -1.62 -0.31
C ALA A 93 21.27 -0.65 0.70
N GLN A 94 21.74 -0.66 1.95
CA GLN A 94 21.17 0.21 3.00
C GLN A 94 21.30 1.70 2.67
N ALA A 95 22.43 2.13 2.11
CA ALA A 95 22.61 3.52 1.66
C ALA A 95 21.57 3.92 0.62
N LEU A 96 21.33 3.06 -0.38
CA LEU A 96 20.28 3.31 -1.38
C LEU A 96 18.88 3.32 -0.76
N ARG A 97 18.59 2.47 0.23
CA ARG A 97 17.31 2.51 0.96
C ARG A 97 17.12 3.82 1.70
N HIS A 98 18.18 4.32 2.33
CA HIS A 98 18.18 5.61 3.00
C HIS A 98 17.85 6.74 2.01
N ASP A 99 18.54 6.79 0.86
CA ASP A 99 18.28 7.79 -0.19
C ASP A 99 16.83 7.73 -0.73
N MET A 100 16.26 6.52 -0.80
CA MET A 100 14.89 6.30 -1.25
C MET A 100 13.82 6.55 -0.17
N ALA A 101 14.21 6.68 1.11
CA ALA A 101 13.27 6.72 2.23
C ALA A 101 12.28 7.88 2.10
N ASN A 102 12.76 9.07 1.76
CA ASN A 102 11.90 10.25 1.55
C ASN A 102 10.90 10.02 0.41
N MET A 103 11.34 9.45 -0.71
CA MET A 103 10.45 9.16 -1.84
C MET A 103 9.35 8.16 -1.48
N VAL A 104 9.66 7.14 -0.66
CA VAL A 104 8.67 6.17 -0.18
C VAL A 104 7.72 6.81 0.84
N SER A 105 8.25 7.61 1.75
CA SER A 105 7.47 8.34 2.77
C SER A 105 6.49 9.34 2.13
N ASP A 106 6.98 10.21 1.25
CA ASP A 106 6.18 11.24 0.58
C ASP A 106 5.14 10.62 -0.35
N GLY A 107 5.51 9.57 -1.09
CA GLY A 107 4.55 8.81 -1.90
C GLY A 107 3.46 8.16 -1.04
N ALA A 108 3.82 7.65 0.14
CA ALA A 108 2.85 7.06 1.06
C ALA A 108 1.89 8.12 1.63
N ALA A 109 2.41 9.27 2.05
CA ALA A 109 1.62 10.39 2.56
C ALA A 109 0.67 10.95 1.49
N PHE A 110 1.16 11.13 0.26
CA PHE A 110 0.33 11.57 -0.87
C PHE A 110 -0.85 10.63 -1.12
N LEU A 111 -0.60 9.32 -1.22
CA LEU A 111 -1.67 8.35 -1.49
C LEU A 111 -2.67 8.23 -0.33
N ASP A 112 -2.22 8.40 0.92
CA ASP A 112 -3.11 8.38 2.09
C ASP A 112 -4.00 9.63 2.14
N LEU A 113 -3.46 10.80 1.78
CA LEU A 113 -4.24 12.01 1.59
C LEU A 113 -5.35 11.81 0.55
N ARG A 114 -5.03 11.16 -0.59
CA ARG A 114 -6.02 10.85 -1.64
C ARG A 114 -7.08 9.86 -1.15
N LEU A 115 -6.70 8.85 -0.37
CA LEU A 115 -7.65 7.92 0.27
C LEU A 115 -8.59 8.63 1.24
N THR A 116 -8.08 9.62 1.97
CA THR A 116 -8.87 10.43 2.89
C THR A 116 -9.83 11.36 2.14
N GLN A 117 -9.38 12.01 1.08
CA GLN A 117 -10.24 12.83 0.22
C GLN A 117 -11.40 12.01 -0.38
N MET A 118 -11.15 10.81 -0.88
CA MET A 118 -12.21 9.92 -1.38
C MET A 118 -13.25 9.58 -0.29
N ALA A 119 -12.82 9.35 0.95
CA ALA A 119 -13.74 9.10 2.06
C ALA A 119 -14.58 10.33 2.40
N THR A 120 -13.98 11.53 2.38
CA THR A 120 -14.67 12.80 2.58
C THR A 120 -15.69 13.07 1.47
N ASP A 121 -15.33 12.84 0.21
CA ASP A 121 -16.23 13.03 -0.93
C ASP A 121 -17.43 12.09 -0.86
N ASP A 122 -17.21 10.83 -0.47
CA ASP A 122 -18.30 9.87 -0.27
C ASP A 122 -19.21 10.27 0.89
N PHE A 123 -18.64 10.77 1.99
CA PHE A 123 -19.43 11.30 3.11
C PHE A 123 -20.28 12.49 2.68
N ASN A 124 -19.68 13.48 2.01
CA ASN A 124 -20.37 14.67 1.52
C ASN A 124 -21.48 14.31 0.54
N ARG A 125 -21.24 13.36 -0.37
CA ARG A 125 -22.24 12.89 -1.33
C ARG A 125 -23.41 12.18 -0.64
N ALA A 126 -23.14 11.36 0.37
CA ALA A 126 -24.18 10.68 1.13
C ALA A 126 -25.07 11.65 1.93
N HIS A 127 -24.54 12.82 2.29
CA HIS A 127 -25.24 13.86 3.04
C HIS A 127 -25.70 15.04 2.19
N ALA A 128 -25.48 14.99 0.87
CA ALA A 128 -25.98 16.00 -0.06
C ALA A 128 -27.51 16.00 -0.03
N GLY A 129 -28.10 17.11 0.43
CA GLY A 129 -29.55 17.26 0.58
C GLY A 129 -30.11 16.86 1.95
N ARG A 130 -29.27 16.58 2.96
CA ARG A 130 -29.68 16.39 4.36
C ARG A 130 -29.08 17.49 5.26
N PRO A 131 -29.70 18.68 5.31
CA PRO A 131 -29.18 19.83 6.08
C PRO A 131 -29.14 19.62 7.60
N GLU A 132 -29.70 18.52 8.11
CA GLU A 132 -29.99 18.30 9.53
C GLU A 132 -28.84 17.59 10.29
N VAL A 133 -27.74 17.25 9.61
CA VAL A 133 -26.64 16.44 10.19
C VAL A 133 -25.41 17.30 10.55
N TRP A 134 -25.46 18.60 10.28
CA TRP A 134 -24.42 19.57 10.65
C TRP A 134 -24.84 20.51 11.80
N GLY A 135 -25.83 20.08 12.60
CA GLY A 135 -26.26 20.76 13.84
C GLY A 135 -25.50 20.24 15.05
#